data_AF-A0A946AZM7-F1
#
_entry.id   AF-A0A946AZM7-F1
#
_cell.length_a   1.000
_cell.length_b   1.000
_cell.length_c   1.000
_cell.angle_alpha   90.00
_cell.angle_beta   90.00
_cell.angle_gamma   90.00
#
_symmetry.space_group_name_H-M   'P 1'
#
loop_
_entity.id
_entity.type
_entity.pdbx_description
1 polymer ?
#
loop_
_entity_poly.entity_id
_entity_poly.type
_entity_poly.pdbx_seq_one_letter_code
_entity_poly.pdbx_strand_id
1 'polypeptide(L)'
;LTKVETAGHATTASDSLTSEDVAAEALMMGLRLTEGVDLNRFSRQTGGSLLDFVDSDGLQRLLDGGFIQHTPEHIIATDAGRQRLNAVLEMLLAR
;
A
#
# COMPACT_ATOMS: atom_id res chain seq x y z
N LEU A 1 42.34 1.41 0.22
CA LEU A 1 42.04 2.72 0.84
C LEU A 1 41.42 3.60 -0.23
N THR A 2 40.09 3.56 -0.30
CA THR A 2 39.16 4.66 0.05
C THR A 2 38.72 5.42 -1.19
N LYS A 3 37.68 4.87 -1.80
CA LYS A 3 36.87 5.46 -2.88
C LYS A 3 35.99 6.53 -2.25
N VAL A 4 36.37 7.80 -2.44
CA VAL A 4 35.55 8.96 -2.13
C VAL A 4 35.63 9.86 -3.35
N GLU A 5 34.74 9.62 -4.31
CA GLU A 5 34.50 10.53 -5.42
C GLU A 5 33.15 11.20 -5.20
N THR A 6 33.27 12.37 -4.60
CA THR A 6 32.21 13.32 -4.28
C THR A 6 31.79 14.03 -5.56
N ALA A 7 30.84 13.44 -6.29
CA ALA A 7 30.18 14.13 -7.39
C ALA A 7 28.94 14.86 -6.85
N GLY A 8 29.11 16.14 -6.54
CA GLY A 8 27.99 17.05 -6.32
C GLY A 8 27.17 17.21 -7.60
N HIS A 9 26.06 16.48 -7.69
CA HIS A 9 24.93 16.83 -8.53
C HIS A 9 23.69 16.91 -7.64
N ALA A 10 23.55 18.05 -6.97
CA ALA A 10 22.23 18.56 -6.61
C ALA A 10 21.51 18.90 -7.92
N THR A 11 20.91 17.90 -8.56
CA THR A 11 19.83 18.13 -9.52
C THR A 11 18.59 17.60 -8.85
N THR A 12 17.78 18.54 -8.40
CA THR A 12 16.43 18.37 -7.88
C THR A 12 15.57 17.63 -8.91
N ALA A 13 15.70 16.31 -8.99
CA ALA A 13 14.54 15.50 -9.27
C ALA A 13 13.63 15.72 -8.07
N SER A 14 12.52 16.41 -8.27
CA SER A 14 11.44 16.31 -7.31
C SER A 14 11.13 14.82 -7.22
N ASP A 15 11.60 14.16 -6.14
CA ASP A 15 11.17 12.85 -5.63
C ASP A 15 9.67 12.93 -5.34
N SER A 16 8.89 13.15 -6.41
CA SER A 16 7.46 13.32 -6.37
C SER A 16 6.95 11.89 -6.30
N LEU A 17 6.77 11.39 -5.07
CA LEU A 17 6.08 10.12 -4.84
C LEU A 17 4.82 10.11 -5.72
N THR A 18 4.72 9.12 -6.60
CA THR A 18 3.53 8.96 -7.43
C THR A 18 2.35 8.60 -6.54
N SER A 19 1.13 8.84 -7.00
CA SER A 19 -0.06 8.42 -6.27
C SER A 19 -0.03 6.91 -5.98
N GLU A 20 0.53 6.12 -6.90
CA GLU A 20 0.82 4.70 -6.75
C GLU A 20 1.78 4.40 -5.60
N ASP A 21 2.91 5.11 -5.53
CA ASP A 21 3.90 4.89 -4.46
C ASP A 21 3.30 5.25 -3.09
N VAL A 22 2.54 6.35 -3.01
CA VAL A 22 1.83 6.75 -1.79
C VAL A 22 0.78 5.71 -1.41
N ALA A 23 0.04 5.16 -2.38
CA ALA A 23 -0.97 4.15 -2.15
C ALA A 23 -0.37 2.85 -1.64
N ALA A 24 0.69 2.37 -2.28
CA ALA A 24 1.41 1.17 -1.88
C ALA A 24 1.97 1.33 -0.46
N GLU A 25 2.60 2.46 -0.15
CA GLU A 25 3.15 2.74 1.19
C GLU A 25 2.04 2.80 2.25
N ALA A 26 0.92 3.46 1.94
CA ALA A 26 -0.23 3.53 2.85
C ALA A 26 -0.81 2.14 3.15
N LEU A 27 -0.93 1.26 2.14
CA LEU A 27 -1.39 -0.12 2.31
C LEU A 27 -0.38 -0.95 3.10
N MET A 28 0.90 -0.87 2.75
CA MET A 28 1.98 -1.57 3.44
C MET A 28 2.04 -1.20 4.91
N MET A 29 1.95 0.09 5.25
CA MET A 29 1.99 0.53 6.64
C MET A 29 0.67 0.29 7.38
N GLY A 30 -0.47 0.62 6.78
CA GLY A 30 -1.76 0.57 7.48
C GLY A 30 -2.30 -0.84 7.69
N LEU A 31 -2.10 -1.77 6.74
CA LEU A 31 -2.53 -3.17 6.93
C LEU A 31 -1.72 -3.93 7.99
N ARG A 32 -0.59 -3.38 8.45
CA ARG A 32 0.14 -3.89 9.63
C ARG A 32 -0.56 -3.55 10.94
N LEU A 33 -1.37 -2.50 10.95
CA LEU A 33 -2.10 -2.05 12.13
C LEU A 33 -3.41 -2.82 12.27
N THR A 34 -3.85 -3.03 13.51
CA THR A 34 -5.14 -3.69 13.79
C THR A 34 -6.33 -2.86 13.29
N GLU A 35 -6.18 -1.54 13.21
CA GLU A 35 -7.19 -0.61 12.67
C GLU A 35 -7.30 -0.66 11.14
N GLY A 36 -6.26 -1.15 10.44
CA GLY A 36 -6.19 -1.17 8.98
C GLY A 36 -5.91 0.20 8.36
N VAL A 37 -6.45 0.41 7.16
CA VAL A 37 -6.30 1.64 6.37
C VAL A 37 -7.65 2.33 6.26
N ASP A 38 -7.72 3.57 6.74
CA ASP A 38 -8.86 4.48 6.53
C ASP A 38 -8.93 4.92 5.06
N LEU A 39 -10.04 4.63 4.39
CA LEU A 39 -10.28 4.89 2.97
C LEU A 39 -10.51 6.39 2.66
N ASN A 40 -11.04 7.15 3.62
CA ASN A 40 -11.16 8.61 3.49
C ASN A 40 -9.77 9.26 3.56
N ARG A 41 -8.92 8.82 4.49
CA ARG A 41 -7.54 9.31 4.60
C ARG A 41 -6.73 8.87 3.38
N PHE A 42 -6.87 7.62 2.96
CA PHE A 42 -6.21 7.07 1.79
C PHE A 42 -6.53 7.88 0.54
N SER A 43 -7.82 8.10 0.24
CA SER A 43 -8.21 8.86 -0.96
C SER A 43 -7.73 10.31 -0.96
N ARG A 44 -7.68 10.95 0.21
CA ARG A 44 -7.10 12.29 0.35
C ARG A 44 -5.60 12.34 0.11
N GLN A 45 -4.88 11.24 0.33
CA GLN A 45 -3.42 11.16 0.15
C GLN A 45 -3.04 10.77 -1.27
N THR A 46 -3.78 9.85 -1.87
CA THR A 46 -3.47 9.29 -3.20
C THR A 46 -4.21 10.02 -4.32
N GLY A 47 -5.32 10.70 -4.01
CA GLY A 47 -6.18 11.35 -4.99
C GLY A 47 -7.17 10.41 -5.69
N GLY A 48 -7.29 9.15 -5.25
CA GLY A 48 -8.19 8.15 -5.83
C GLY A 48 -8.77 7.19 -4.79
N SER A 49 -9.70 6.34 -5.22
CA SER A 49 -10.28 5.30 -4.37
C SER A 49 -9.36 4.08 -4.27
N LEU A 50 -9.56 3.21 -3.28
CA LEU A 50 -8.78 1.97 -3.12
C LEU A 50 -8.71 1.14 -4.41
N LEU A 51 -9.86 1.01 -5.10
CA LEU A 51 -9.99 0.20 -6.31
C LEU A 51 -9.15 0.71 -7.49
N ASP A 52 -8.74 1.98 -7.47
CA ASP A 52 -7.85 2.55 -8.49
C ASP A 52 -6.40 2.08 -8.33
N PHE A 53 -6.04 1.59 -7.15
CA PHE A 53 -4.65 1.23 -6.79
C PHE A 53 -4.44 -0.26 -6.51
N VAL A 54 -5.49 -1.06 -6.38
CA VAL A 54 -5.40 -2.50 -6.10
C VAL A 54 -5.96 -3.35 -7.23
N ASP A 55 -5.43 -4.56 -7.36
CA ASP A 55 -6.00 -5.59 -8.23
C ASP A 55 -7.36 -6.04 -7.68
N SER A 56 -8.42 -5.85 -8.48
CA SER A 56 -9.80 -6.12 -8.04
C SER A 56 -10.07 -7.61 -7.83
N ASP A 57 -9.46 -8.48 -8.64
CA ASP A 57 -9.60 -9.93 -8.52
C ASP A 57 -8.87 -10.46 -7.27
N GLY A 58 -7.66 -9.94 -7.01
CA GLY A 58 -6.87 -10.20 -5.82
C GLY A 58 -7.59 -9.74 -4.55
N LEU A 59 -8.16 -8.53 -4.57
CA LEU A 59 -9.00 -8.02 -3.49
C LEU A 59 -10.16 -8.96 -3.18
N GLN A 60 -10.92 -9.39 -4.18
CA GLN A 60 -12.04 -10.33 -3.99
C GLN A 60 -11.58 -11.67 -3.43
N ARG A 61 -10.48 -12.24 -3.94
CA ARG A 61 -9.92 -13.50 -3.42
C ARG A 61 -9.51 -13.40 -1.95
N LEU A 62 -8.96 -12.25 -1.54
CA LEU A 62 -8.55 -12.02 -0.16
C LEU A 62 -9.76 -11.81 0.76
N LEU A 63 -10.83 -11.18 0.27
CA LEU A 63 -12.11 -11.03 0.98
C LEU A 63 -12.77 -12.41 1.17
N ASP A 64 -12.92 -13.17 0.10
CA ASP A 64 -13.52 -14.52 0.12
C ASP A 64 -12.70 -15.48 0.99
N GLY A 65 -11.37 -15.35 0.98
CA GLY A 65 -10.46 -16.12 1.81
C GLY A 65 -10.40 -15.68 3.27
N GLY A 66 -11.09 -14.59 3.65
CA GLY A 66 -11.10 -14.07 5.02
C GLY A 66 -9.75 -13.51 5.49
N PHE A 67 -8.87 -13.11 4.57
CA PHE A 67 -7.57 -12.50 4.87
C PHE A 67 -7.69 -10.99 5.11
N ILE A 68 -8.69 -10.36 4.50
CA ILE A 68 -9.00 -8.95 4.70
C ILE A 68 -10.49 -8.77 4.92
N GLN A 69 -10.85 -7.67 5.57
CA GLN A 69 -12.20 -7.18 5.69
C GLN A 69 -12.26 -5.79 5.07
N HIS A 70 -13.29 -5.54 4.29
CA HIS A 70 -13.54 -4.26 3.66
C HIS A 70 -14.88 -3.72 4.17
N THR A 71 -14.82 -2.55 4.80
CA THR A 71 -15.98 -1.75 5.18
C THR A 71 -16.02 -0.49 4.30
N PRO A 72 -17.11 0.30 4.32
CA PRO A 72 -17.17 1.53 3.54
C PRO A 72 -16.06 2.54 3.91
N GLU A 73 -15.55 2.49 5.13
CA GLU A 73 -14.54 3.42 5.64
C GLU A 73 -13.15 2.81 5.78
N HIS A 74 -12.99 1.49 5.89
CA HIS A 74 -11.71 0.86 6.20
C HIS A 74 -11.45 -0.42 5.40
N ILE A 75 -10.18 -0.69 5.13
CA ILE A 75 -9.69 -2.02 4.76
C ILE A 75 -8.75 -2.54 5.85
N ILE A 76 -9.05 -3.72 6.37
CA ILE A 76 -8.39 -4.27 7.56
C ILE A 76 -7.89 -5.67 7.25
N ALA A 77 -6.62 -5.95 7.55
CA ALA A 77 -6.11 -7.33 7.51
C ALA A 77 -6.58 -8.09 8.75
N THR A 78 -7.22 -9.25 8.54
CA THR A 78 -7.61 -10.14 9.64
C THR A 78 -6.38 -10.72 10.33
N ASP A 79 -6.55 -11.40 11.46
CA ASP A 79 -5.43 -12.06 12.14
C ASP A 79 -4.70 -13.05 11.22
N ALA A 80 -5.45 -13.79 10.39
CA ALA A 80 -4.90 -14.70 9.39
C ALA A 80 -4.21 -13.94 8.24
N GLY A 81 -4.78 -12.81 7.81
CA GLY A 81 -4.16 -11.93 6.81
C GLY A 81 -2.84 -11.33 7.28
N ARG A 82 -2.79 -10.83 8.51
CA ARG A 82 -1.57 -10.22 9.08
C ARG A 82 -0.43 -11.23 9.23
N GLN A 83 -0.73 -12.49 9.55
CA GLN A 83 0.28 -13.57 9.55
C GLN A 83 0.91 -13.80 8.15
N ARG A 84 0.19 -13.44 7.09
CA ARG A 84 0.61 -13.62 5.68
C ARG A 84 0.71 -12.29 4.95
N LEU A 85 1.01 -11.21 5.67
CA LEU A 85 0.81 -9.86 5.16
C LEU A 85 1.56 -9.58 3.85
N ASN A 86 2.77 -10.12 3.69
CA ASN A 86 3.52 -9.97 2.44
C ASN A 86 2.73 -10.54 1.25
N ALA A 87 2.18 -11.75 1.38
CA ALA A 87 1.37 -12.36 0.32
C ALA A 87 0.04 -11.62 0.07
N VAL A 88 -0.55 -11.04 1.12
CA VAL A 88 -1.73 -10.18 1.01
C VAL A 88 -1.40 -8.92 0.19
N LEU A 89 -0.29 -8.26 0.51
CA LEU A 89 0.17 -7.06 -0.20
C LEU A 89 0.56 -7.37 -1.65
N GLU A 90 1.30 -8.46 -1.87
CA GLU A 90 1.65 -8.92 -3.23
C GLU A 90 0.39 -9.15 -4.06
N MET A 91 -0.63 -9.81 -3.50
CA MET A 91 -1.88 -10.07 -4.22
C MET A 91 -2.73 -8.81 -4.44
N LEU A 92 -2.73 -7.85 -3.51
CA LEU A 92 -3.42 -6.57 -3.69
C LEU A 92 -2.73 -5.68 -4.73
N LEU A 93 -1.40 -5.74 -4.85
CA LEU A 93 -0.61 -4.87 -5.71
C LEU A 93 -0.20 -5.54 -7.04
N ALA A 94 -0.66 -6.77 -7.31
CA ALA A 94 -0.30 -7.58 -8.49
C ALA A 94 -0.87 -7.10 -9.84
N ARG A 95 -1.20 -5.81 -9.97
CA ARG A 95 -1.81 -5.22 -11.17
C ARG A 95 -0.84 -5.11 -12.34
#